data_AF-K2MNX8-F1
#
_entry.id   AF-K2MNX8-F1
#
_cell.length_a   1.000
_cell.length_b   1.000
_cell.length_c   1.000
_cell.angle_alpha   90.00
_cell.angle_beta   90.00
_cell.angle_gamma   90.00
#
_symmetry.space_group_name_H-M   'P 1'
#
loop_
_entity.id
_entity.type
_entity.pdbx_description
1 polymer ?
#
loop_
_entity_poly.entity_id
_entity_poly.type
_entity_poly.pdbx_seq_one_letter_code
_entity_poly.pdbx_strand_id
1 'polypeptide(L)'
;MESALCFNAVDVKNDGYFDVENNTMNAANGICFYEDTVVSSAGLLRVADCNFAGSTEGFKSALVSFDGWVTLESGAQWRVEGNSVSAASVLIISHSQYKFQLSGRGTTVVLAHNRQVDDVCPFAEMAPSNTIVDSPAQFLVGCNLQGGEEVSYDGVFPEEVEVFGCGTCNDDAACYMPGTESVEHGPCSCSCKDGWHGASCLPVEVPDTVVPLLPERAVDCDTSCVVNQTLTNLKLNMWKTHHCYVGVTFSGVGAVLTFFLNSMPLHLPINITLTGCTFREGAAVQFFGGAEVSESSGVLIRVSQTVMRSSVVAFA
;
A
#
# COMPACT_ATOMS: atom_id res chain seq x y z
N MET A 1 5.31 -17.21 5.02
CA MET A 1 5.65 -16.49 3.79
C MET A 1 6.20 -15.17 4.27
N GLU A 2 7.51 -14.99 4.14
CA GLU A 2 8.20 -13.84 4.71
C GLU A 2 7.81 -12.58 3.92
N SER A 3 7.32 -11.56 4.61
CA SER A 3 6.94 -10.30 4.00
C SER A 3 7.40 -9.11 4.85
N ALA A 4 7.68 -7.98 4.21
CA ALA A 4 8.07 -6.76 4.92
C ALA A 4 6.86 -6.15 5.67
N LEU A 5 5.70 -6.16 5.01
CA LEU A 5 4.41 -5.81 5.58
C LEU A 5 3.40 -6.93 5.31
N CYS A 6 2.64 -7.30 6.34
CA CYS A 6 1.61 -8.32 6.22
C CYS A 6 0.26 -7.81 6.73
N PHE A 7 -0.75 -8.02 5.89
CA PHE A 7 -2.14 -7.82 6.22
C PHE A 7 -2.86 -9.15 6.17
N ASN A 8 -3.53 -9.52 7.25
CA ASN A 8 -4.26 -10.78 7.26
C ASN A 8 -5.54 -10.66 6.44
N ALA A 9 -6.47 -9.82 6.88
CA ALA A 9 -7.64 -9.42 6.12
C ALA A 9 -7.70 -7.90 6.03
N VAL A 10 -8.06 -7.38 4.87
CA VAL A 10 -8.10 -5.93 4.61
C VAL A 10 -9.46 -5.54 4.10
N ASP A 11 -10.10 -4.64 4.84
CA ASP A 11 -11.35 -4.02 4.44
C ASP A 11 -11.19 -2.50 4.59
N VAL A 12 -10.85 -1.83 3.48
CA VAL A 12 -10.64 -0.38 3.45
C VAL A 12 -11.89 0.28 2.89
N LYS A 13 -12.61 0.98 3.76
CA LYS A 13 -13.89 1.65 3.44
C LYS A 13 -13.96 3.04 4.05
N ASN A 14 -15.00 3.79 3.66
CA ASN A 14 -15.39 5.07 4.24
C ASN A 14 -14.22 6.08 4.25
N ASP A 15 -13.62 6.32 3.07
CA ASP A 15 -12.46 7.19 2.90
C ASP A 15 -11.20 6.76 3.70
N GLY A 16 -11.19 5.54 4.25
CA GLY A 16 -10.00 4.95 4.84
C GLY A 16 -8.87 4.84 3.82
N TYR A 17 -7.62 4.99 4.27
CA TYR A 17 -6.48 4.82 3.39
C TYR A 17 -5.34 4.04 4.04
N PHE A 18 -4.66 3.28 3.20
CA PHE A 18 -3.41 2.60 3.49
C PHE A 18 -2.37 3.06 2.48
N ASP A 19 -1.31 3.72 2.94
CA ASP A 19 -0.24 4.24 2.09
C ASP A 19 1.12 3.74 2.56
N VAL A 20 1.83 3.11 1.62
CA VAL A 20 3.19 2.60 1.80
C VAL A 20 4.05 3.31 0.80
N GLU A 21 4.82 4.30 1.25
CA GLU A 21 5.60 5.13 0.34
C GLU A 21 7.06 5.33 0.74
N ASN A 22 7.96 5.49 -0.24
CA ASN A 22 9.37 5.82 0.02
C ASN A 22 10.09 4.83 0.95
N ASN A 23 9.73 3.54 0.92
CA ASN A 23 10.31 2.52 1.78
C ASN A 23 11.42 1.74 1.07
N THR A 24 12.37 1.22 1.84
CA THR A 24 13.35 0.24 1.36
C THR A 24 13.08 -1.11 2.03
N MET A 25 12.71 -2.10 1.23
CA MET A 25 12.28 -3.41 1.70
C MET A 25 13.18 -4.53 1.14
N ASN A 26 13.57 -5.47 1.99
CA ASN A 26 14.27 -6.70 1.62
C ASN A 26 13.64 -7.88 2.38
N ALA A 27 12.85 -8.65 1.66
CA ALA A 27 12.04 -9.76 2.15
C ALA A 27 11.61 -10.66 0.98
N ALA A 28 10.99 -11.82 1.24
CA ALA A 28 10.46 -12.65 0.15
C ALA A 28 9.29 -11.94 -0.58
N ASN A 29 8.44 -11.20 0.15
CA ASN A 29 7.44 -10.31 -0.44
C ASN A 29 7.52 -8.92 0.19
N GLY A 30 7.20 -7.88 -0.57
CA GLY A 30 7.13 -6.53 -0.02
C GLY A 30 5.92 -6.43 0.91
N ILE A 31 4.74 -6.48 0.32
CA ILE A 31 3.45 -6.36 0.98
C ILE A 31 2.64 -7.61 0.64
N CYS A 32 2.20 -8.32 1.67
CA CYS A 32 1.37 -9.51 1.53
C CYS A 32 -0.02 -9.28 2.12
N PHE A 33 -1.05 -9.56 1.33
CA PHE A 33 -2.44 -9.63 1.74
C PHE A 33 -2.82 -11.12 1.77
N TYR A 34 -2.98 -11.70 2.95
CA TYR A 34 -3.06 -13.16 3.12
C TYR A 34 -4.47 -13.73 2.88
N GLU A 35 -5.51 -12.98 3.22
CA GLU A 35 -6.92 -13.34 2.99
C GLU A 35 -7.55 -12.36 1.98
N ASP A 36 -8.88 -12.33 1.95
CA ASP A 36 -9.64 -11.48 1.06
C ASP A 36 -9.34 -9.99 1.34
N THR A 37 -9.19 -9.23 0.26
CA THR A 37 -8.99 -7.79 0.27
C THR A 37 -10.19 -7.10 -0.36
N VAL A 38 -10.86 -6.26 0.41
CA VAL A 38 -11.98 -5.43 -0.05
C VAL A 38 -11.58 -3.97 0.09
N VAL A 39 -11.74 -3.21 -0.99
CA VAL A 39 -11.65 -1.76 -0.97
C VAL A 39 -12.97 -1.23 -1.49
N SER A 40 -13.66 -0.38 -0.72
CA SER A 40 -14.92 0.19 -1.17
C SER A 40 -15.15 1.58 -0.61
N SER A 41 -16.27 2.22 -0.97
CA SER A 41 -16.68 3.51 -0.40
C SER A 41 -15.55 4.55 -0.38
N ALA A 42 -14.97 4.79 -1.55
CA ALA A 42 -13.83 5.71 -1.77
C ALA A 42 -12.53 5.37 -1.01
N GLY A 43 -12.38 4.16 -0.47
CA GLY A 43 -11.15 3.69 0.17
C GLY A 43 -9.94 3.69 -0.77
N LEU A 44 -8.75 3.88 -0.22
CA LEU A 44 -7.49 3.95 -0.97
C LEU A 44 -6.44 2.96 -0.44
N LEU A 45 -5.90 2.13 -1.32
CA LEU A 45 -4.67 1.37 -1.09
C LEU A 45 -3.57 1.94 -2.00
N ARG A 46 -2.40 2.28 -1.45
CA ARG A 46 -1.29 2.84 -2.24
C ARG A 46 0.05 2.25 -1.83
N VAL A 47 0.85 1.92 -2.85
CA VAL A 47 2.23 1.47 -2.72
C VAL A 47 3.08 2.26 -3.71
N ALA A 48 3.87 3.21 -3.22
CA ALA A 48 4.53 4.17 -4.07
C ALA A 48 6.01 4.38 -3.76
N ASP A 49 6.82 4.64 -4.78
CA ASP A 49 8.21 5.08 -4.63
C ASP A 49 9.07 4.19 -3.72
N CYS A 50 8.72 2.91 -3.61
CA CYS A 50 9.44 1.96 -2.77
C CYS A 50 10.55 1.27 -3.56
N ASN A 51 11.65 0.95 -2.87
CA ASN A 51 12.69 0.07 -3.38
C ASN A 51 12.55 -1.31 -2.72
N PHE A 52 12.21 -2.33 -3.50
CA PHE A 52 12.01 -3.69 -3.01
C PHE A 52 13.00 -4.67 -3.65
N ALA A 53 13.72 -5.38 -2.79
CA ALA A 53 14.54 -6.52 -3.17
C ALA A 53 13.87 -7.81 -2.68
N GLY A 54 13.40 -8.62 -3.63
CA GLY A 54 12.82 -9.94 -3.37
C GLY A 54 13.85 -10.99 -2.98
N SER A 55 13.36 -12.15 -2.56
CA SER A 55 14.21 -13.31 -2.28
C SER A 55 14.59 -14.03 -3.58
N THR A 56 15.85 -14.45 -3.69
CA THR A 56 16.35 -15.32 -4.77
C THR A 56 16.18 -16.81 -4.47
N GLU A 57 15.60 -17.20 -3.32
CA GLU A 57 15.61 -18.57 -2.78
C GLU A 57 14.57 -19.53 -3.40
N GLY A 58 14.15 -19.32 -4.65
CA GLY A 58 13.31 -20.27 -5.40
C GLY A 58 11.81 -20.23 -5.10
N PHE A 59 11.35 -19.25 -4.32
CA PHE A 59 9.92 -18.92 -4.18
C PHE A 59 9.54 -17.78 -5.13
N LYS A 60 8.26 -17.69 -5.47
CA LYS A 60 7.73 -16.53 -6.19
C LYS A 60 7.66 -15.35 -5.23
N SER A 61 8.41 -14.30 -5.55
CA SER A 61 8.52 -13.07 -4.76
C SER A 61 7.78 -11.95 -5.48
N ALA A 62 7.05 -11.11 -4.75
CA ALA A 62 6.44 -9.91 -5.33
C ALA A 62 6.50 -8.69 -4.41
N LEU A 63 6.51 -7.49 -5.00
CA LEU A 63 6.30 -6.26 -4.26
C LEU A 63 4.91 -6.27 -3.60
N VAL A 64 3.86 -6.63 -4.34
CA VAL A 64 2.51 -6.84 -3.81
C VAL A 64 2.05 -8.24 -4.13
N SER A 65 1.65 -9.00 -3.10
CA SER A 65 1.09 -10.34 -3.25
C SER A 65 -0.28 -10.45 -2.58
N PHE A 66 -1.26 -10.99 -3.30
CA PHE A 66 -2.58 -11.34 -2.76
C PHE A 66 -2.71 -12.87 -2.67
N ASP A 67 -3.10 -13.38 -1.50
CA ASP A 67 -3.42 -14.78 -1.25
C ASP A 67 -4.91 -14.99 -0.92
N GLY A 68 -5.76 -14.12 -1.47
CA GLY A 68 -7.22 -14.20 -1.38
C GLY A 68 -7.92 -13.47 -2.52
N TRP A 69 -9.24 -13.37 -2.43
CA TRP A 69 -10.06 -12.60 -3.37
C TRP A 69 -9.79 -11.12 -3.23
N VAL A 70 -9.81 -10.39 -4.35
CA VAL A 70 -9.65 -8.94 -4.35
C VAL A 70 -10.89 -8.31 -4.96
N THR A 71 -11.55 -7.44 -4.21
CA THR A 71 -12.76 -6.74 -4.63
C THR A 71 -12.60 -5.24 -4.40
N LEU A 72 -12.70 -4.46 -5.48
CA LEU A 72 -12.73 -3.01 -5.45
C LEU A 72 -14.09 -2.52 -5.96
N GLU A 73 -14.78 -1.71 -5.18
CA GLU A 73 -16.08 -1.19 -5.59
C GLU A 73 -16.36 0.23 -5.09
N SER A 74 -17.46 0.84 -5.56
CA SER A 74 -18.00 2.07 -4.96
C SER A 74 -16.97 3.20 -4.79
N GLY A 75 -16.17 3.48 -5.82
CA GLY A 75 -15.19 4.57 -5.81
C GLY A 75 -13.81 4.20 -5.27
N ALA A 76 -13.57 2.91 -5.01
CA ALA A 76 -12.32 2.40 -4.46
C ALA A 76 -11.10 2.64 -5.36
N GLN A 77 -9.96 2.90 -4.75
CA GLN A 77 -8.73 3.23 -5.45
C GLN A 77 -7.61 2.31 -4.98
N TRP A 78 -6.88 1.68 -5.91
CA TRP A 78 -5.65 0.97 -5.59
C TRP A 78 -4.55 1.34 -6.58
N ARG A 79 -3.41 1.82 -6.06
CA ARG A 79 -2.31 2.35 -6.86
C ARG A 79 -0.99 1.72 -6.46
N VAL A 80 -0.27 1.16 -7.43
CA VAL A 80 1.11 0.70 -7.27
C VAL A 80 1.96 1.44 -8.28
N GLU A 81 2.71 2.43 -7.82
CA GLU A 81 3.32 3.43 -8.69
C GLU A 81 4.76 3.81 -8.34
N GLY A 82 5.60 4.06 -9.34
CA GLY A 82 6.96 4.60 -9.11
C GLY A 82 7.93 3.66 -8.38
N ASN A 83 7.58 2.38 -8.19
CA ASN A 83 8.40 1.47 -7.40
C ASN A 83 9.58 0.91 -8.19
N SER A 84 10.70 0.66 -7.51
CA SER A 84 11.86 -0.06 -8.04
C SER A 84 11.90 -1.47 -7.43
N VAL A 85 11.80 -2.50 -8.26
CA VAL A 85 11.69 -3.90 -7.84
C VAL A 85 12.82 -4.73 -8.43
N SER A 86 13.50 -5.55 -7.63
CA SER A 86 14.55 -6.47 -8.09
C SER A 86 14.32 -7.88 -7.54
N ALA A 87 14.63 -8.90 -8.34
CA ALA A 87 14.47 -10.32 -8.01
C ALA A 87 13.04 -10.70 -7.56
N ALA A 88 12.03 -10.01 -8.09
CA ALA A 88 10.62 -10.21 -7.77
C ALA A 88 9.72 -9.63 -8.85
N SER A 89 8.50 -10.14 -8.96
CA SER A 89 7.41 -9.54 -9.72
C SER A 89 6.90 -8.27 -9.03
N VAL A 90 6.24 -7.38 -9.76
CA VAL A 90 5.54 -6.24 -9.14
C VAL A 90 4.27 -6.72 -8.44
N LEU A 91 3.53 -7.62 -9.08
CA LEU A 91 2.25 -8.12 -8.59
C LEU A 91 2.13 -9.62 -8.75
N ILE A 92 1.67 -10.30 -7.70
CA ILE A 92 1.23 -11.70 -7.76
C ILE A 92 -0.17 -11.80 -7.17
N ILE A 93 -1.07 -12.47 -7.89
CA ILE A 93 -2.29 -13.04 -7.31
C ILE A 93 -2.04 -14.53 -7.19
N SER A 94 -1.87 -15.00 -5.96
CA SER A 94 -1.66 -16.40 -5.65
C SER A 94 -2.86 -17.21 -6.10
N HIS A 95 -2.64 -18.45 -6.53
CA HIS A 95 -3.68 -19.40 -6.91
C HIS A 95 -4.64 -18.95 -8.04
N SER A 96 -4.82 -19.81 -9.05
CA SER A 96 -5.72 -19.51 -10.18
C SER A 96 -7.21 -19.49 -9.84
N GLN A 97 -7.60 -19.70 -8.58
CA GLN A 97 -8.99 -19.69 -8.13
C GLN A 97 -9.47 -18.33 -7.63
N TYR A 98 -8.56 -17.47 -7.16
CA TYR A 98 -8.92 -16.14 -6.66
C TYR A 98 -9.22 -15.21 -7.82
N LYS A 99 -10.26 -14.38 -7.67
CA LYS A 99 -10.60 -13.35 -8.65
C LYS A 99 -10.19 -11.97 -8.16
N PHE A 100 -9.98 -11.12 -9.14
CA PHE A 100 -9.69 -9.71 -9.01
C PHE A 100 -10.84 -8.94 -9.67
N GLN A 101 -11.72 -8.35 -8.87
CA GLN A 101 -12.99 -7.77 -9.33
C GLN A 101 -13.00 -6.28 -9.06
N LEU A 102 -13.35 -5.50 -10.09
CA LEU A 102 -13.54 -4.06 -9.99
C LEU A 102 -14.95 -3.74 -10.46
N SER A 103 -15.68 -2.92 -9.72
CA SER A 103 -17.00 -2.48 -10.13
C SER A 103 -17.34 -1.08 -9.64
N GLY A 104 -18.36 -0.47 -10.22
CA GLY A 104 -18.86 0.82 -9.78
C GLY A 104 -18.05 2.02 -10.27
N ARG A 105 -18.65 3.20 -10.14
CA ARG A 105 -18.10 4.45 -10.69
C ARG A 105 -17.04 5.04 -9.78
N GLY A 106 -15.96 5.53 -10.41
CA GLY A 106 -14.82 6.10 -9.70
C GLY A 106 -13.90 5.04 -9.07
N THR A 107 -14.19 3.76 -9.30
CA THR A 107 -13.31 2.66 -8.89
C THR A 107 -12.16 2.56 -9.89
N THR A 108 -10.92 2.71 -9.42
CA THR A 108 -9.75 2.74 -10.29
C THR A 108 -8.59 1.94 -9.69
N VAL A 109 -8.01 1.05 -10.50
CA VAL A 109 -6.73 0.39 -10.20
C VAL A 109 -5.66 0.93 -11.13
N VAL A 110 -4.48 1.25 -10.59
CA VAL A 110 -3.34 1.78 -11.35
C VAL A 110 -2.08 0.99 -11.04
N LEU A 111 -1.45 0.43 -12.08
CA LEU A 111 -0.09 -0.11 -12.02
C LEU A 111 0.79 0.68 -13.00
N ALA A 112 1.49 1.70 -12.52
CA ALA A 112 2.18 2.63 -13.42
C ALA A 112 3.57 3.05 -12.97
N HIS A 113 4.45 3.37 -13.90
CA HIS A 113 5.78 3.92 -13.59
C HIS A 113 6.67 3.02 -12.71
N ASN A 114 6.37 1.73 -12.60
CA ASN A 114 7.19 0.79 -11.85
C ASN A 114 8.36 0.33 -12.71
N ARG A 115 9.51 0.07 -12.08
CA ARG A 115 10.71 -0.43 -12.71
C ARG A 115 11.14 -1.74 -12.07
N GLN A 116 11.01 -2.83 -12.83
CA GLN A 116 11.65 -4.09 -12.54
C GLN A 116 13.09 -4.04 -13.08
N VAL A 117 14.07 -4.11 -12.17
CA VAL A 117 15.49 -3.92 -12.46
C VAL A 117 16.05 -5.05 -13.31
N ASP A 118 15.56 -6.27 -13.10
CA ASP A 118 15.87 -7.47 -13.86
C ASP A 118 14.62 -8.00 -14.59
N ASP A 119 14.84 -8.93 -15.51
CA ASP A 119 13.80 -9.60 -16.33
C ASP A 119 13.61 -11.07 -15.93
N VAL A 120 14.11 -11.46 -14.74
CA VAL A 120 14.11 -12.85 -14.27
C VAL A 120 12.70 -13.29 -13.87
N CYS A 121 11.92 -12.38 -13.28
CA CYS A 121 10.53 -12.62 -12.91
C CYS A 121 9.59 -11.91 -13.90
N PRO A 122 8.40 -12.46 -14.20
CA PRO A 122 7.39 -11.73 -14.95
C PRO A 122 7.00 -10.44 -14.22
N PHE A 123 6.56 -9.42 -14.95
CA PHE A 123 6.11 -8.16 -14.34
C PHE A 123 4.94 -8.37 -13.37
N ALA A 124 3.93 -9.13 -13.81
CA ALA A 124 2.79 -9.52 -13.00
C ALA A 124 2.43 -10.99 -13.25
N GLU A 125 2.05 -11.70 -12.19
CA GLU A 125 1.49 -13.06 -12.29
C GLU A 125 0.04 -13.06 -11.87
N MET A 126 -0.83 -13.07 -12.87
CA MET A 126 -2.26 -13.27 -12.73
C MET A 126 -2.82 -13.92 -13.98
N ALA A 127 -4.00 -14.53 -13.86
CA ALA A 127 -4.71 -15.04 -15.02
C ALA A 127 -5.67 -13.96 -15.54
N PRO A 128 -5.66 -13.61 -16.84
CA PRO A 128 -6.62 -12.67 -17.42
C PRO A 128 -8.08 -13.06 -17.13
N SER A 129 -8.38 -14.36 -17.18
CA SER A 129 -9.72 -14.92 -16.88
C SER A 129 -10.15 -14.79 -15.41
N ASN A 130 -9.26 -14.36 -14.54
CA ASN A 130 -9.54 -14.08 -13.14
C ASN A 130 -9.77 -12.61 -12.84
N THR A 131 -9.45 -11.73 -13.78
CA THR A 131 -9.66 -10.30 -13.64
C THR A 131 -10.98 -9.93 -14.31
N ILE A 132 -11.85 -9.26 -13.55
CA ILE A 132 -13.17 -8.82 -14.01
C ILE A 132 -13.25 -7.31 -13.75
N VAL A 133 -13.33 -6.53 -14.81
CA VAL A 133 -13.45 -5.06 -14.73
C VAL A 133 -14.84 -4.68 -15.23
N ASP A 134 -15.77 -4.49 -14.30
CA ASP A 134 -17.14 -4.09 -14.63
C ASP A 134 -17.21 -2.57 -14.84
N SER A 135 -17.54 -2.16 -16.06
CA SER A 135 -17.79 -0.74 -16.38
C SER A 135 -18.82 -0.13 -15.41
N PRO A 136 -18.59 1.08 -14.85
CA PRO A 136 -17.57 2.06 -15.25
C PRO A 136 -16.29 2.06 -14.39
N ALA A 137 -15.92 0.94 -13.77
CA ALA A 137 -14.61 0.82 -13.13
C ALA A 137 -13.48 0.81 -14.17
N GLN A 138 -12.28 1.21 -13.75
CA GLN A 138 -11.09 1.28 -14.61
C GLN A 138 -9.94 0.51 -13.99
N PHE A 139 -9.20 -0.21 -14.83
CA PHE A 139 -7.89 -0.77 -14.48
C PHE A 139 -6.90 -0.25 -15.52
N LEU A 140 -5.97 0.58 -15.08
CA LEU A 140 -4.96 1.22 -15.91
C LEU A 140 -3.58 0.64 -15.62
N VAL A 141 -2.86 0.28 -16.67
CA VAL A 141 -1.48 -0.23 -16.58
C VAL A 141 -0.63 0.47 -17.61
N GLY A 142 0.46 1.12 -17.20
CA GLY A 142 1.24 1.86 -18.18
C GLY A 142 2.56 2.43 -17.71
N CYS A 143 3.44 2.70 -18.67
CA CYS A 143 4.80 3.16 -18.43
C CYS A 143 5.57 2.35 -17.36
N ASN A 144 5.41 1.03 -17.33
CA ASN A 144 6.24 0.17 -16.48
C ASN A 144 7.44 -0.33 -17.28
N LEU A 145 8.58 -0.45 -16.63
CA LEU A 145 9.84 -0.91 -17.23
C LEU A 145 10.27 -2.25 -16.65
N GLN A 146 10.74 -3.16 -17.49
CA GLN A 146 11.37 -4.43 -17.10
C GLN A 146 12.68 -4.58 -17.87
N GLY A 147 13.79 -4.79 -17.16
CA GLY A 147 15.12 -4.85 -17.78
C GLY A 147 15.54 -3.56 -18.49
N GLY A 148 14.84 -2.45 -18.27
CA GLY A 148 15.06 -1.16 -18.93
C GLY A 148 14.19 -0.90 -20.17
N GLU A 149 13.33 -1.84 -20.57
CA GLU A 149 12.39 -1.68 -21.69
C GLU A 149 10.94 -1.58 -21.18
N GLU A 150 10.05 -0.96 -21.95
CA GLU A 150 8.62 -0.94 -21.61
C GLU A 150 8.04 -2.36 -21.60
N VAL A 151 7.27 -2.67 -20.57
CA VAL A 151 6.66 -4.00 -20.38
C VAL A 151 5.61 -4.27 -21.47
N SER A 152 5.67 -5.45 -22.08
CA SER A 152 4.55 -5.99 -22.86
C SER A 152 3.54 -6.68 -21.94
N TYR A 153 2.27 -6.36 -22.13
CA TYR A 153 1.16 -6.88 -21.32
C TYR A 153 0.35 -7.97 -22.04
N ASP A 154 0.82 -8.44 -23.20
CA ASP A 154 0.11 -9.43 -24.02
C ASP A 154 -0.19 -10.71 -23.22
N GLY A 155 -1.47 -11.00 -23.03
CA GLY A 155 -1.93 -12.17 -22.29
C GLY A 155 -1.74 -12.11 -20.77
N VAL A 156 -1.37 -10.95 -20.21
CA VAL A 156 -1.26 -10.73 -18.75
C VAL A 156 -2.57 -10.23 -18.17
N PHE A 157 -3.21 -9.27 -18.85
CA PHE A 157 -4.47 -8.63 -18.44
C PHE A 157 -5.59 -8.93 -19.45
N PRO A 158 -6.87 -8.86 -19.04
CA PRO A 158 -7.99 -8.98 -19.97
C PRO A 158 -8.16 -7.69 -20.82
N GLU A 159 -9.00 -7.75 -21.85
CA GLU A 159 -9.16 -6.66 -22.84
C GLU A 159 -9.73 -5.36 -22.24
N GLU A 160 -10.43 -5.45 -21.11
CA GLU A 160 -11.01 -4.32 -20.40
C GLU A 160 -9.97 -3.44 -19.67
N VAL A 161 -8.72 -3.91 -19.54
CA VAL A 161 -7.63 -3.14 -18.93
C VAL A 161 -7.09 -2.11 -19.92
N GLU A 162 -7.05 -0.85 -19.48
CA GLU A 162 -6.51 0.25 -20.26
C GLU A 162 -4.98 0.28 -20.16
N VAL A 163 -4.32 0.30 -21.32
CA VAL A 163 -2.86 0.32 -21.43
C VAL A 163 -2.37 1.63 -22.01
N PHE A 164 -1.36 2.24 -21.39
CA PHE A 164 -0.70 3.46 -21.89
C PHE A 164 0.83 3.37 -21.86
N GLY A 165 1.49 4.07 -22.79
CA GLY A 165 2.95 4.05 -22.93
C GLY A 165 3.66 5.11 -22.08
N CYS A 166 4.98 5.05 -22.00
CA CYS A 166 5.73 6.17 -21.40
C CYS A 166 5.65 7.42 -22.28
N GLY A 167 5.60 8.59 -21.63
CA GLY A 167 5.52 9.89 -22.30
C GLY A 167 4.10 10.31 -22.71
N THR A 168 3.09 9.46 -22.52
CA THR A 168 1.68 9.86 -22.56
C THR A 168 1.18 10.16 -21.15
N CYS A 169 0.45 11.27 -20.98
CA CYS A 169 -0.23 11.55 -19.73
C CYS A 169 -1.57 10.82 -19.70
N ASN A 170 -1.76 9.96 -18.71
CA ASN A 170 -3.06 9.41 -18.38
C ASN A 170 -3.52 10.04 -17.06
N ASP A 171 -4.60 10.82 -17.13
CA ASP A 171 -5.09 11.62 -16.01
C ASP A 171 -5.48 10.76 -14.80
N ASP A 172 -6.21 9.66 -15.05
CA ASP A 172 -6.68 8.72 -14.02
C ASP A 172 -5.51 7.98 -13.36
N ALA A 173 -4.44 7.71 -14.11
CA ALA A 173 -3.22 7.10 -13.59
C ALA A 173 -2.36 8.09 -12.80
N ALA A 174 -2.22 9.33 -13.27
CA ALA A 174 -1.39 10.35 -12.63
C ALA A 174 -2.03 10.96 -11.37
N CYS A 175 -3.36 11.12 -11.39
CA CYS A 175 -4.08 11.92 -10.41
C CYS A 175 -5.18 11.11 -9.70
N TYR A 176 -5.36 11.39 -8.41
CA TYR A 176 -6.51 10.92 -7.65
C TYR A 176 -7.71 11.81 -7.95
N MET A 177 -8.50 11.41 -8.95
CA MET A 177 -9.57 12.23 -9.54
C MET A 177 -10.59 12.84 -8.57
N PRO A 178 -11.01 12.17 -7.47
CA PRO A 178 -11.89 12.82 -6.51
C PRO A 178 -11.26 14.07 -5.88
N GLY A 179 -9.94 14.08 -5.70
CA GLY A 179 -9.16 15.20 -5.16
C GLY A 179 -8.60 16.19 -6.19
N THR A 180 -8.67 15.87 -7.48
CA THR A 180 -8.10 16.68 -8.55
C THR A 180 -9.05 17.79 -9.00
N GLU A 181 -8.53 19.01 -9.09
CA GLU A 181 -9.21 20.19 -9.65
C GLU A 181 -8.96 20.31 -11.16
N SER A 182 -7.71 20.14 -11.60
CA SER A 182 -7.34 20.14 -13.02
C SER A 182 -6.05 19.34 -13.28
N VAL A 183 -5.85 18.91 -14.54
CA VAL A 183 -4.66 18.18 -14.97
C VAL A 183 -3.96 18.97 -16.07
N GLU A 184 -2.65 19.19 -15.92
CA GLU A 184 -1.81 19.75 -16.97
C GLU A 184 -1.17 18.60 -17.76
N HIS A 185 -1.72 18.29 -18.94
CA HIS A 185 -1.31 17.11 -19.72
C HIS A 185 0.13 17.12 -20.24
N GLY A 186 0.79 18.29 -20.30
CA GLY A 186 2.18 18.41 -20.75
C GLY A 186 3.15 17.73 -19.78
N PRO A 187 3.33 18.28 -18.56
CA PRO A 187 4.12 17.66 -17.50
C PRO A 187 3.41 16.48 -16.81
N CYS A 188 2.14 16.23 -17.12
CA CYS A 188 1.27 15.29 -16.42
C CYS A 188 1.19 15.58 -14.91
N SER A 189 0.86 16.84 -14.58
CA SER A 189 0.78 17.30 -13.20
C SER A 189 -0.64 17.60 -12.76
N CYS A 190 -0.97 17.25 -11.52
CA CYS A 190 -2.27 17.46 -10.94
C CYS A 190 -2.32 18.74 -10.11
N SER A 191 -3.36 19.54 -10.30
CA SER A 191 -3.78 20.60 -9.39
C SER A 191 -4.88 20.05 -8.49
N CYS A 192 -4.76 20.28 -7.18
CA CYS A 192 -5.59 19.64 -6.16
C CYS A 192 -6.63 20.60 -5.60
N LYS A 193 -7.82 20.07 -5.30
CA LYS A 193 -8.86 20.78 -4.56
C LYS A 193 -8.39 21.07 -3.14
N ASP A 194 -9.04 22.03 -2.49
CA ASP A 194 -8.82 22.31 -1.06
C ASP A 194 -8.96 21.04 -0.21
N GLY A 195 -7.97 20.80 0.66
CA GLY A 195 -7.90 19.61 1.53
C GLY A 195 -7.28 18.36 0.90
N TRP A 196 -6.77 18.46 -0.33
CA TRP A 196 -6.03 17.39 -1.02
C TRP A 196 -4.57 17.80 -1.21
N HIS A 197 -3.68 16.82 -1.19
CA HIS A 197 -2.26 17.07 -0.97
C HIS A 197 -1.35 16.25 -1.89
N GLY A 198 -0.12 16.73 -2.07
CA GLY A 198 0.91 16.06 -2.86
C GLY A 198 0.69 16.16 -4.37
N ALA A 199 1.62 15.57 -5.13
CA ALA A 199 1.63 15.65 -6.59
C ALA A 199 0.43 14.94 -7.25
N SER A 200 -0.12 13.92 -6.58
CA SER A 200 -1.24 13.10 -7.09
C SER A 200 -2.59 13.47 -6.46
N CYS A 201 -2.68 14.55 -5.67
CA CYS A 201 -3.89 14.99 -4.99
C CYS A 201 -4.53 13.93 -4.09
N LEU A 202 -3.73 13.34 -3.21
CA LEU A 202 -4.16 12.33 -2.25
C LEU A 202 -4.83 13.00 -1.03
N PRO A 203 -5.71 12.29 -0.29
CA PRO A 203 -6.48 12.89 0.80
C PRO A 203 -5.65 13.25 2.03
N VAL A 204 -4.32 13.06 2.00
CA VAL A 204 -3.47 13.09 3.19
C VAL A 204 -2.25 13.95 2.97
N GLU A 205 -2.05 14.88 3.90
CA GLU A 205 -0.86 15.70 3.98
C GLU A 205 0.36 14.83 4.33
N VAL A 206 1.39 14.86 3.51
CA VAL A 206 2.70 14.28 3.82
C VAL A 206 3.44 15.29 4.70
N PRO A 207 3.66 15.06 6.01
CA PRO A 207 4.53 15.96 6.75
C PRO A 207 5.95 15.71 6.28
N ASP A 208 6.49 16.61 5.46
CA ASP A 208 7.91 16.58 5.03
C ASP A 208 8.88 16.68 6.21
N THR A 209 8.39 17.18 7.34
CA THR A 209 9.11 17.26 8.60
C THR A 209 8.16 16.95 9.74
N VAL A 210 8.38 15.83 10.42
CA VAL A 210 7.83 15.67 11.77
C VAL A 210 8.63 16.60 12.67
N VAL A 211 8.18 17.83 12.82
CA VAL A 211 8.60 18.65 13.96
C VAL A 211 8.08 17.90 15.18
N PRO A 212 8.95 17.45 16.11
CA PRO A 212 8.46 16.95 17.38
C PRO A 212 7.63 18.09 17.96
N LEU A 213 6.34 17.86 18.17
CA LEU A 213 5.50 18.83 18.86
C LEU A 213 6.26 19.20 20.13
N LEU A 214 6.70 20.46 20.21
CA LEU A 214 7.10 21.03 21.49
C LEU A 214 5.97 20.70 22.47
N PRO A 215 6.27 20.40 23.75
CA PRO A 215 5.25 20.04 24.71
C PRO A 215 4.33 21.25 24.91
N GLU A 216 3.32 21.38 24.05
CA GLU A 216 2.21 22.27 24.26
C GLU A 216 1.46 21.71 25.45
N ARG A 217 1.39 22.56 26.46
CA ARG A 217 0.77 22.35 27.75
C ARG A 217 -0.41 21.39 27.67
N ALA A 218 -0.20 20.23 28.28
CA ALA A 218 -1.18 19.27 28.77
C ALA A 218 -2.64 19.70 28.63
N VAL A 219 -3.31 19.19 27.60
CA VAL A 219 -4.77 18.96 27.63
C VAL A 219 -5.16 17.56 27.14
N ASP A 220 -4.27 16.76 26.54
CA ASP A 220 -4.54 15.32 26.43
C ASP A 220 -3.26 14.48 26.48
N CYS A 221 -3.24 13.46 27.33
CA CYS A 221 -2.03 12.73 27.72
C CYS A 221 -1.72 11.55 26.76
N ASP A 222 -2.35 11.48 25.59
CA ASP A 222 -2.41 10.26 24.78
C ASP A 222 -1.83 10.36 23.35
N THR A 223 -1.36 11.53 22.93
CA THR A 223 -0.86 11.84 21.56
C THR A 223 0.66 11.80 21.39
N SER A 224 1.42 11.36 22.41
CA SER A 224 2.88 11.32 22.31
C SER A 224 3.36 10.24 21.34
N CYS A 225 4.04 10.65 20.26
CA CYS A 225 4.73 9.71 19.38
C CYS A 225 5.91 9.05 20.08
N VAL A 226 6.18 7.79 19.70
CA VAL A 226 7.43 7.13 20.07
C VAL A 226 8.49 7.60 19.07
N VAL A 227 9.51 8.30 19.56
CA VAL A 227 10.52 8.95 18.71
C VAL A 227 11.93 8.44 19.03
N ASN A 228 12.67 8.02 18.01
CA ASN A 228 14.11 7.69 18.07
C ASN A 228 14.48 6.67 19.16
N GLN A 229 13.64 5.66 19.38
CA GLN A 229 13.89 4.58 20.34
C GLN A 229 14.27 3.28 19.63
N THR A 230 14.94 2.39 20.36
CA THR A 230 15.15 1.00 19.93
C THR A 230 14.26 0.09 20.77
N LEU A 231 13.37 -0.66 20.12
CA LEU A 231 12.39 -1.52 20.76
C LEU A 231 12.57 -2.97 20.34
N THR A 232 12.53 -3.88 21.31
CA THR A 232 12.55 -5.33 21.08
C THR A 232 11.19 -5.98 21.35
N ASN A 233 10.34 -5.30 22.14
CA ASN A 233 8.95 -5.66 22.37
C ASN A 233 8.19 -4.37 22.71
N LEU A 234 7.02 -4.20 22.10
CA LEU A 234 6.13 -3.09 22.42
C LEU A 234 4.73 -3.63 22.67
N LYS A 235 4.24 -3.44 23.90
CA LYS A 235 2.83 -3.66 24.19
C LYS A 235 2.04 -2.44 23.76
N LEU A 236 1.30 -2.57 22.66
CA LEU A 236 0.45 -1.53 22.15
C LEU A 236 -0.82 -1.39 22.98
N ASN A 237 -1.23 -0.14 23.25
CA ASN A 237 -2.53 0.14 23.83
C ASN A 237 -3.55 0.33 22.69
N MET A 238 -4.31 -0.73 22.37
CA MET A 238 -5.34 -0.71 21.32
C MET A 238 -6.51 0.24 21.62
N TRP A 239 -6.65 0.76 22.84
CA TRP A 239 -7.68 1.76 23.15
C TRP A 239 -7.37 3.14 22.56
N LYS A 240 -6.14 3.36 22.05
CA LYS A 240 -5.77 4.61 21.40
C LYS A 240 -6.26 4.63 19.96
N THR A 241 -6.77 5.78 19.55
CA THR A 241 -7.10 6.08 18.14
C THR A 241 -5.87 6.50 17.34
N HIS A 242 -4.82 7.01 18.01
CA HIS A 242 -3.63 7.55 17.35
C HIS A 242 -2.37 6.81 17.82
N HIS A 243 -1.65 6.24 16.86
CA HIS A 243 -0.38 5.57 17.04
C HIS A 243 0.65 6.18 16.09
N CYS A 244 1.77 6.67 16.62
CA CYS A 244 2.83 7.24 15.78
C CYS A 244 4.22 6.82 16.24
N TYR A 245 5.04 6.41 15.27
CA TYR A 245 6.41 5.94 15.43
C TYR A 245 7.32 6.69 14.47
N VAL A 246 8.32 7.38 15.00
CA VAL A 246 9.20 8.25 14.23
C VAL A 246 10.65 7.89 14.51
N GLY A 247 11.38 7.42 13.50
CA GLY A 247 12.80 7.05 13.66
C GLY A 247 13.05 5.87 14.61
N VAL A 248 12.02 5.03 14.86
CA VAL A 248 12.12 3.92 15.81
C VAL A 248 12.80 2.71 15.15
N THR A 249 13.71 2.06 15.87
CA THR A 249 14.36 0.81 15.43
C THR A 249 13.75 -0.39 16.14
N PHE A 250 13.16 -1.31 15.39
CA PHE A 250 12.66 -2.61 15.86
C PHE A 250 13.67 -3.70 15.47
N SER A 251 14.11 -4.50 16.44
CA SER A 251 15.17 -5.51 16.25
C SER A 251 14.81 -6.84 16.90
N GLY A 252 14.96 -7.93 16.14
CA GLY A 252 14.79 -9.30 16.63
C GLY A 252 13.44 -9.92 16.25
N VAL A 253 13.41 -11.24 16.15
CA VAL A 253 12.22 -12.05 15.76
C VAL A 253 10.99 -11.87 16.65
N GLY A 254 11.16 -11.31 17.86
CA GLY A 254 10.06 -10.99 18.78
C GLY A 254 9.56 -9.55 18.68
N ALA A 255 10.24 -8.69 17.91
CA ALA A 255 9.87 -7.29 17.71
C ALA A 255 8.84 -7.17 16.58
N VAL A 256 7.68 -7.81 16.79
CA VAL A 256 6.54 -7.76 15.89
C VAL A 256 5.56 -6.72 16.39
N LEU A 257 5.34 -5.69 15.58
CA LEU A 257 4.39 -4.62 15.87
C LEU A 257 3.02 -5.00 15.29
N THR A 258 2.15 -5.54 16.14
CA THR A 258 0.85 -6.07 15.72
C THR A 258 -0.31 -5.15 16.11
N PHE A 259 -1.02 -4.61 15.13
CA PHE A 259 -2.23 -3.81 15.32
C PHE A 259 -3.48 -4.67 15.13
N PHE A 260 -4.29 -4.79 16.18
CA PHE A 260 -5.61 -5.44 16.15
C PHE A 260 -6.68 -4.36 16.00
N LEU A 261 -7.03 -4.01 14.76
CA LEU A 261 -7.98 -2.96 14.43
C LEU A 261 -9.37 -3.20 15.06
N ASN A 262 -9.81 -4.46 15.12
CA ASN A 262 -11.09 -4.83 15.79
C ASN A 262 -11.08 -4.54 17.30
N SER A 263 -9.91 -4.38 17.92
CA SER A 263 -9.78 -4.02 19.34
C SER A 263 -9.69 -2.51 19.58
N MET A 264 -9.76 -1.70 18.52
CA MET A 264 -9.70 -0.25 18.57
C MET A 264 -11.10 0.38 18.62
N PRO A 265 -11.25 1.62 19.11
CA PRO A 265 -12.53 2.32 19.13
C PRO A 265 -12.93 2.78 17.71
N LEU A 266 -13.38 1.84 16.87
CA LEU A 266 -13.70 2.03 15.45
C LEU A 266 -14.82 3.05 15.15
N HIS A 267 -15.56 3.49 16.17
CA HIS A 267 -16.50 4.62 16.08
C HIS A 267 -15.81 5.99 16.05
N LEU A 268 -14.47 6.01 16.14
CA LEU A 268 -13.61 7.17 15.97
C LEU A 268 -12.60 6.87 14.85
N PRO A 269 -12.11 7.90 14.12
CA PRO A 269 -11.05 7.71 13.15
C PRO A 269 -9.79 7.14 13.79
N ILE A 270 -9.24 6.09 13.18
CA ILE A 270 -7.99 5.45 13.62
C ILE A 270 -6.84 5.97 12.75
N ASN A 271 -5.74 6.41 13.35
CA ASN A 271 -4.56 6.91 12.67
C ASN A 271 -3.28 6.22 13.16
N ILE A 272 -2.61 5.50 12.27
CA ILE A 272 -1.38 4.77 12.56
C ILE A 272 -0.29 5.23 11.59
N THR A 273 0.79 5.82 12.12
CA THR A 273 1.91 6.32 11.30
C THR A 273 3.25 5.72 11.72
N LEU A 274 4.01 5.26 10.73
CA LEU A 274 5.38 4.81 10.88
C LEU A 274 6.24 5.57 9.89
N THR A 275 7.11 6.45 10.38
CA THR A 275 7.95 7.30 9.53
C THR A 275 9.41 7.21 9.93
N GLY A 276 10.29 6.91 8.98
CA GLY A 276 11.73 6.80 9.26
C GLY A 276 12.11 5.59 10.13
N CYS A 277 11.20 4.64 10.34
CA CYS A 277 11.42 3.48 11.19
C CYS A 277 12.33 2.44 10.53
N THR A 278 13.04 1.65 11.33
CA THR A 278 13.89 0.55 10.86
C THR A 278 13.44 -0.76 11.48
N PHE A 279 13.16 -1.78 10.67
CA PHE A 279 12.84 -3.15 11.07
C PHE A 279 13.97 -4.07 10.60
N ARG A 280 14.58 -4.80 11.53
CA ARG A 280 15.69 -5.70 11.23
C ARG A 280 15.68 -6.97 12.08
N GLU A 281 16.47 -7.96 11.67
CA GLU A 281 16.71 -9.20 12.43
C GLU A 281 15.42 -9.97 12.75
N GLY A 282 14.45 -10.00 11.82
CA GLY A 282 13.16 -10.66 12.02
C GLY A 282 12.05 -9.77 12.59
N ALA A 283 12.29 -8.47 12.82
CA ALA A 283 11.23 -7.54 13.19
C ALA A 283 10.23 -7.33 12.03
N ALA A 284 8.95 -7.18 12.35
CA ALA A 284 7.88 -7.07 11.37
C ALA A 284 6.74 -6.16 11.86
N VAL A 285 5.89 -5.73 10.92
CA VAL A 285 4.64 -5.02 11.22
C VAL A 285 3.47 -5.82 10.67
N GLN A 286 2.42 -5.94 11.46
CA GLN A 286 1.24 -6.73 11.12
C GLN A 286 -0.03 -5.95 11.45
N PHE A 287 -1.01 -6.05 10.56
CA PHE A 287 -2.33 -5.48 10.75
C PHE A 287 -3.39 -6.58 10.65
N PHE A 288 -4.23 -6.65 11.68
CA PHE A 288 -5.36 -7.57 11.77
C PHE A 288 -6.65 -6.77 11.90
N GLY A 289 -7.52 -6.90 10.89
CA GLY A 289 -8.87 -6.36 10.88
C GLY A 289 -9.87 -7.43 10.42
N GLY A 290 -11.16 -7.14 10.55
CA GLY A 290 -12.23 -7.98 10.02
C GLY A 290 -13.44 -7.13 9.65
N ALA A 291 -14.58 -7.77 9.40
CA ALA A 291 -15.80 -7.10 8.94
C ALA A 291 -16.30 -5.98 9.87
N GLU A 292 -15.97 -5.97 11.17
CA GLU A 292 -16.34 -4.86 12.06
C GLU A 292 -15.62 -3.54 11.75
N VAL A 293 -14.45 -3.59 11.09
CA VAL A 293 -13.75 -2.39 10.57
C VAL A 293 -14.57 -1.74 9.43
N SER A 294 -15.42 -2.51 8.76
CA SER A 294 -16.25 -2.04 7.65
C SER A 294 -17.29 -0.98 8.03
N GLU A 295 -17.72 -0.98 9.30
CA GLU A 295 -18.66 0.02 9.86
C GLU A 295 -17.94 1.17 10.58
N SER A 296 -16.61 1.24 10.47
CA SER A 296 -15.80 2.23 11.19
C SER A 296 -15.87 3.64 10.58
N SER A 297 -15.44 4.62 11.37
CA SER A 297 -15.26 6.03 10.94
C SER A 297 -14.03 6.25 10.04
N GLY A 298 -13.41 5.18 9.53
CA GLY A 298 -12.22 5.21 8.69
C GLY A 298 -10.94 4.84 9.44
N VAL A 299 -10.07 4.10 8.75
CA VAL A 299 -8.73 3.73 9.23
C VAL A 299 -7.69 4.34 8.30
N LEU A 300 -6.75 5.05 8.90
CA LEU A 300 -5.67 5.78 8.25
C LEU A 300 -4.35 5.11 8.67
N ILE A 301 -3.68 4.41 7.76
CA ILE A 301 -2.40 3.75 8.03
C ILE A 301 -1.37 4.27 7.04
N ARG A 302 -0.23 4.71 7.57
CA ARG A 302 0.90 5.17 6.76
C ARG A 302 2.21 4.55 7.19
N VAL A 303 2.94 4.06 6.20
CA VAL A 303 4.30 3.55 6.38
C VAL A 303 5.20 4.26 5.39
N SER A 304 6.03 5.18 5.87
CA SER A 304 6.87 6.02 5.02
C SER A 304 8.32 6.08 5.45
N GLN A 305 9.24 6.19 4.47
CA GLN A 305 10.68 6.35 4.73
C GLN A 305 11.27 5.24 5.63
N THR A 306 10.66 4.06 5.64
CA THR A 306 11.08 2.96 6.51
C THR A 306 12.08 2.03 5.82
N VAL A 307 12.90 1.37 6.62
CA VAL A 307 13.85 0.35 6.16
C VAL A 307 13.46 -0.98 6.79
N MET A 308 13.12 -1.97 5.97
CA MET A 308 12.72 -3.31 6.41
C MET A 308 13.70 -4.34 5.84
N ARG A 309 14.51 -4.96 6.69
CA ARG A 309 15.57 -5.90 6.29
C ARG A 309 15.39 -7.23 6.99
N SER A 310 15.20 -8.30 6.23
CA SER A 310 15.09 -9.66 6.78
C SER A 310 13.94 -9.78 7.78
N SER A 311 12.77 -9.25 7.41
CA SER A 311 11.53 -9.40 8.18
C SER A 311 10.99 -10.81 7.96
N VAL A 312 11.43 -11.72 8.82
CA VAL A 312 11.02 -13.11 8.87
C VAL A 312 9.56 -13.17 9.33
N VAL A 313 8.66 -13.61 8.46
CA VAL A 313 7.32 -14.08 8.86
C VAL A 313 7.17 -15.53 8.42
N ALA A 314 7.44 -16.43 9.36
CA ALA A 314 6.93 -17.80 9.29
C ALA A 314 5.47 -17.77 9.78
N PHE A 315 4.54 -18.25 8.94
CA PHE A 315 3.20 -18.58 9.40
C PHE A 315 3.27 -19.95 10.07
N ALA A 316 2.55 -20.10 11.18
CA ALA A 316 2.19 -21.39 11.78
C ALA A 316 0.66 -21.43 11.91
#